data_AF-A0A852UAX6-F1
#
_entry.id   AF-A0A852UAX6-F1
#
_cell.length_a   1.000
_cell.length_b   1.000
_cell.length_c   1.000
_cell.angle_alpha   90.00
_cell.angle_beta   90.00
_cell.angle_gamma   90.00
#
_symmetry.space_group_name_H-M   'P 1'
#
loop_
_entity.id
_entity.type
_entity.pdbx_description
1 polymer ?
#
loop_
_entity_poly.entity_id
_entity_poly.type
_entity_poly.pdbx_seq_one_letter_code
_entity_poly.pdbx_strand_id
1 'polypeptide(L)'
;MGALAEGPNPALGAFFVQYMNTTKAQQKFIVAGGFLPTRVDLTERGVQYPVRQEDMDVFFADLARTPDLGYEANSQPSYTGASLELVDELALVVAGEKDTTTAVSDLKAKSEQLVEELQP
;
A
#
# COMPACT_ATOMS: atom_id res chain seq x y z
N MET A 1 -8.05 10.33 -9.37
CA MET A 1 -8.49 10.89 -8.07
C MET A 1 -9.35 12.12 -8.35
N GLY A 2 -10.58 12.17 -7.82
CA GLY A 2 -11.60 13.19 -8.19
C GLY A 2 -11.88 14.27 -7.13
N ALA A 3 -11.15 14.28 -6.02
CA ALA A 3 -11.37 15.21 -4.91
C ALA A 3 -10.09 16.01 -4.61
N LEU A 4 -9.68 16.83 -5.56
CA LEU A 4 -8.52 17.72 -5.42
C LEU A 4 -8.98 19.08 -4.90
N ALA A 5 -8.14 19.74 -4.11
CA ALA A 5 -8.42 21.09 -3.59
C ALA A 5 -8.61 22.12 -4.71
N GLU A 6 -7.89 21.95 -5.82
CA GLU A 6 -7.95 22.80 -7.02
C GLU A 6 -9.10 22.42 -7.97
N GLY A 7 -9.91 21.42 -7.61
CA GLY A 7 -11.01 20.96 -8.44
C GLY A 7 -12.11 22.03 -8.59
N PRO A 8 -12.98 21.91 -9.61
CA PRO A 8 -14.04 22.88 -9.87
C PRO A 8 -15.13 22.93 -8.78
N ASN A 9 -15.22 21.90 -7.92
CA ASN A 9 -16.12 21.87 -6.77
C ASN A 9 -15.51 21.05 -5.62
N PRO A 10 -14.60 21.63 -4.82
CA PRO A 10 -13.87 20.90 -3.79
C PRO A 10 -14.78 20.44 -2.65
N ALA A 11 -15.87 21.16 -2.36
CA ALA A 11 -16.85 20.76 -1.35
C ALA A 11 -17.58 19.46 -1.74
N LEU A 12 -18.01 19.34 -3.00
CA LEU A 12 -18.62 18.11 -3.51
C LEU A 12 -17.60 16.96 -3.56
N GLY A 13 -16.35 17.23 -3.93
CA GLY A 13 -15.27 16.25 -3.88
C GLY A 13 -15.05 15.70 -2.47
N ALA A 14 -14.98 16.60 -1.47
CA ALA A 14 -14.86 16.22 -0.06
C ALA A 14 -16.06 15.39 0.42
N PHE A 15 -17.29 15.81 0.08
CA PHE A 15 -18.50 15.07 0.41
C PHE A 15 -18.50 13.67 -0.20
N PHE A 16 -18.06 13.53 -1.46
CA PHE A 16 -17.96 12.24 -2.11
C PHE A 16 -16.96 11.32 -1.40
N VAL A 17 -15.77 11.82 -1.04
CA VAL A 17 -14.78 11.06 -0.26
C VAL A 17 -15.34 10.64 1.10
N GLN A 18 -16.05 11.54 1.78
CA GLN A 18 -16.71 11.23 3.04
C GLN A 18 -17.76 10.12 2.87
N TYR A 19 -18.62 10.23 1.86
CA TYR A 19 -19.65 9.23 1.56
C TYR A 19 -19.04 7.85 1.25
N MET A 20 -18.01 7.82 0.39
CA MET A 20 -17.30 6.59 0.03
C MET A 20 -16.67 5.93 1.25
N ASN A 21 -16.27 6.72 2.25
CA ASN A 21 -15.76 6.23 3.51
C ASN A 21 -16.83 5.89 4.55
N THR A 22 -18.13 5.93 4.25
CA THR A 22 -19.13 5.36 5.17
C THR A 22 -18.99 3.83 5.27
N THR A 23 -19.33 3.23 6.41
CA THR A 23 -19.30 1.76 6.60
C THR A 23 -20.00 1.02 5.46
N LYS A 24 -21.20 1.47 5.08
CA LYS A 24 -22.01 0.82 4.02
C LYS A 24 -21.36 0.92 2.64
N ALA A 25 -20.82 2.09 2.29
CA ALA A 25 -20.19 2.29 0.99
C ALA A 25 -18.87 1.51 0.90
N GLN A 26 -18.02 1.58 1.94
CA GLN A 26 -16.79 0.81 2.04
C GLN A 26 -17.07 -0.69 1.94
N GLN A 27 -17.99 -1.23 2.73
CA GLN A 27 -18.31 -2.66 2.68
C GLN A 27 -18.77 -3.09 1.29
N LYS A 28 -19.63 -2.30 0.63
CA LYS A 28 -20.06 -2.60 -0.74
C LYS A 28 -18.87 -2.59 -1.72
N PHE A 29 -17.99 -1.62 -1.60
CA PHE A 29 -16.82 -1.47 -2.46
C PHE A 29 -15.82 -2.62 -2.29
N ILE A 30 -15.42 -2.92 -1.06
CA ILE A 30 -14.40 -3.95 -0.77
C ILE A 30 -14.92 -5.36 -1.09
N VAL A 31 -16.20 -5.64 -0.83
CA VAL A 31 -16.81 -6.94 -1.16
C VAL A 31 -16.86 -7.16 -2.67
N ALA A 32 -17.20 -6.12 -3.44
CA ALA A 32 -17.23 -6.20 -4.89
C ALA A 32 -15.82 -6.26 -5.51
N GLY A 33 -14.85 -5.58 -4.91
CA GLY A 33 -13.47 -5.50 -5.40
C GLY A 33 -12.53 -6.60 -4.89
N GLY A 34 -12.93 -7.37 -3.87
CA GLY A 34 -12.03 -8.30 -3.19
C GLY A 34 -10.89 -7.60 -2.44
N PHE A 35 -11.13 -6.39 -1.94
CA PHE A 35 -10.15 -5.63 -1.16
C PHE A 35 -10.28 -5.93 0.33
N LEU A 36 -9.20 -5.77 1.09
CA LEU A 36 -9.27 -5.76 2.56
C LEU A 36 -9.94 -4.47 3.08
N PRO A 37 -10.65 -4.52 4.21
CA PRO A 37 -11.21 -3.33 4.83
C PRO A 37 -10.09 -2.44 5.38
N THR A 38 -10.23 -1.13 5.16
CA THR A 38 -9.37 -0.10 5.76
C THR A 38 -10.03 0.61 6.95
N ARG A 39 -11.34 0.38 7.16
CA ARG A 39 -12.08 0.93 8.31
C ARG A 39 -12.00 -0.02 9.49
N VAL A 40 -11.62 0.53 10.65
CA VAL A 40 -11.51 -0.19 11.92
C VAL A 40 -12.77 -1.00 12.24
N ASP A 41 -13.97 -0.41 12.09
CA ASP A 41 -15.22 -1.10 12.41
C ASP A 41 -15.54 -2.30 11.48
N LEU A 42 -15.00 -2.32 10.26
CA LEU A 42 -15.14 -3.45 9.34
C LEU A 42 -14.06 -4.50 9.57
N THR A 43 -12.85 -4.08 9.96
CA THR A 43 -11.78 -4.98 10.37
C THR A 43 -12.14 -5.74 11.64
N GLU A 44 -12.70 -5.07 12.64
CA GLU A 44 -13.11 -5.69 13.91
C GLU A 44 -14.30 -6.63 13.78
N ARG A 45 -15.32 -6.25 12.98
CA ARG A 45 -16.52 -7.07 12.78
C ARG A 45 -16.36 -8.20 11.77
N GLY A 46 -15.30 -8.14 10.96
CA GLY A 46 -15.11 -9.03 9.81
C GLY A 46 -16.01 -8.67 8.63
N VAL A 47 -15.58 -9.10 7.44
CA VAL A 47 -16.30 -8.89 6.18
C VAL A 47 -16.47 -10.23 5.48
N GLN A 48 -17.69 -10.50 5.02
CA GLN A 48 -18.02 -11.69 4.24
C GLN A 48 -17.95 -11.36 2.75
N TYR A 49 -17.16 -12.15 2.01
CA TYR A 49 -16.94 -12.05 0.59
C TYR A 49 -17.69 -13.19 -0.12
N PRO A 50 -18.41 -12.90 -1.21
CA PRO A 50 -19.21 -13.90 -1.91
C PRO A 50 -18.35 -14.97 -2.62
N VAL A 51 -17.08 -14.65 -2.89
CA VAL A 51 -16.11 -15.53 -3.55
C VAL A 51 -14.77 -15.36 -2.85
N ARG A 52 -14.00 -16.45 -2.76
CA ARG A 52 -12.65 -16.47 -2.16
C ARG A 52 -12.59 -16.06 -0.69
N GLN A 53 -13.63 -16.36 0.10
CA GLN A 53 -13.63 -16.07 1.54
C GLN A 53 -12.40 -16.66 2.25
N GLU A 54 -12.07 -17.91 1.96
CA GLU A 54 -10.92 -18.60 2.58
C GLU A 54 -9.59 -17.86 2.29
N ASP A 55 -9.41 -17.34 1.08
CA ASP A 55 -8.23 -16.54 0.74
C ASP A 55 -8.22 -15.20 1.50
N MET A 56 -9.38 -14.55 1.61
CA MET A 56 -9.51 -13.29 2.37
C MET A 56 -9.23 -13.50 3.86
N ASP A 57 -9.63 -14.63 4.43
CA ASP A 57 -9.34 -14.98 5.83
C ASP A 57 -7.83 -15.13 6.08
N VAL A 58 -7.07 -15.66 5.11
CA VAL A 58 -5.60 -15.70 5.17
C VAL A 58 -5.03 -14.28 5.19
N PHE A 59 -5.48 -13.40 4.29
CA PHE A 59 -5.00 -12.02 4.25
C PHE A 59 -5.38 -11.23 5.51
N PHE A 60 -6.54 -11.49 6.10
CA PHE A 60 -6.92 -10.92 7.40
C PHE A 60 -5.99 -11.37 8.53
N ALA A 61 -5.62 -12.65 8.56
CA ALA A 61 -4.66 -13.15 9.53
C ALA A 61 -3.27 -12.51 9.34
N ASP A 62 -2.87 -12.22 8.10
CA ASP A 62 -1.60 -11.57 7.78
C ASP A 62 -1.53 -10.10 8.20
N LEU A 63 -2.65 -9.38 8.28
CA LEU A 63 -2.68 -8.02 8.82
C LEU A 63 -2.11 -7.96 10.24
N ALA A 64 -2.43 -8.96 11.08
CA ALA A 64 -1.90 -9.04 12.44
C ALA A 64 -0.39 -9.36 12.51
N ARG A 65 0.20 -9.82 11.40
CA ARG A 65 1.65 -10.12 11.29
C ARG A 65 2.43 -9.03 10.59
N THR A 66 1.76 -8.05 10.00
CA THR A 66 2.40 -6.95 9.26
C THR A 66 3.06 -6.01 10.25
N PRO A 67 4.40 -5.80 10.20
CA PRO A 67 5.07 -4.88 11.10
C PRO A 67 4.65 -3.43 10.88
N ASP A 68 4.57 -2.64 11.95
CA ASP A 68 4.19 -1.21 11.88
C ASP A 68 5.05 -0.41 10.90
N LEU A 69 6.35 -0.72 10.84
CA LEU A 69 7.28 -0.11 9.90
C LEU A 69 6.84 -0.26 8.43
N GLY A 70 6.14 -1.35 8.08
CA GLY A 70 5.64 -1.56 6.72
C GLY A 70 4.61 -0.51 6.31
N TYR A 71 3.73 -0.09 7.24
CA TYR A 71 2.76 0.96 6.98
C TYR A 71 3.43 2.33 6.85
N GLU A 72 4.38 2.63 7.73
CA GLU A 72 5.12 3.90 7.71
C GLU A 72 5.96 4.03 6.44
N ALA A 73 6.78 3.02 6.15
CA ALA A 73 7.67 3.03 4.99
C ALA A 73 6.90 3.20 3.67
N ASN A 74 5.76 2.52 3.49
CA ASN A 74 4.94 2.64 2.28
C ASN A 74 4.36 4.05 2.06
N SER A 75 4.29 4.87 3.11
CA SER A 75 3.80 6.26 3.01
C SER A 75 4.92 7.27 2.67
N GLN A 76 6.18 6.85 2.72
CA GLN A 76 7.32 7.72 2.46
C GLN A 76 7.43 8.06 0.96
N PRO A 77 7.73 9.33 0.60
CA PRO A 77 7.91 9.71 -0.80
C PRO A 77 8.97 8.88 -1.55
N SER A 78 10.02 8.45 -0.84
CA SER A 78 11.10 7.64 -1.41
C SER A 78 10.75 6.17 -1.63
N TYR A 79 9.64 5.68 -1.08
CA TYR A 79 9.29 4.26 -1.09
C TYR A 79 9.21 3.67 -2.49
N THR A 80 8.52 4.35 -3.42
CA THR A 80 8.35 3.82 -4.78
C THR A 80 9.70 3.62 -5.46
N GLY A 81 10.59 4.63 -5.41
CA GLY A 81 11.92 4.52 -5.99
C GLY A 81 12.75 3.41 -5.35
N ALA A 82 12.78 3.34 -4.02
CA ALA A 82 13.55 2.33 -3.29
C ALA A 82 13.00 0.90 -3.55
N SER A 83 11.68 0.76 -3.69
CA SER A 83 11.05 -0.54 -3.98
C SER A 83 11.35 -1.05 -5.39
N LEU A 84 11.46 -0.16 -6.37
CA LEU A 84 11.87 -0.52 -7.73
C LEU A 84 13.34 -0.94 -7.77
N GLU A 85 14.21 -0.19 -7.08
CA GLU A 85 15.62 -0.57 -6.95
C GLU A 85 15.78 -1.96 -6.32
N LEU A 86 15.01 -2.27 -5.27
CA LEU A 86 15.02 -3.60 -4.65
C LEU A 86 14.66 -4.70 -5.66
N VAL A 87 13.68 -4.45 -6.53
CA VAL A 87 13.27 -5.41 -7.57
C VAL A 87 14.39 -5.60 -8.59
N ASP A 88 15.02 -4.52 -9.04
CA ASP A 88 16.10 -4.56 -10.03
C ASP A 88 17.33 -5.30 -9.47
N GLU A 89 17.76 -4.95 -8.26
CA GLU A 89 18.88 -5.60 -7.58
C GLU A 89 18.62 -7.08 -7.30
N LEU A 90 17.39 -7.42 -6.87
CA LEU A 90 16.99 -8.81 -6.68
C LEU A 90 17.01 -9.60 -8.00
N ALA A 91 16.56 -9.00 -9.10
CA ALA A 91 16.56 -9.64 -10.41
C ALA A 91 17.98 -9.98 -10.88
N LEU A 92 18.94 -9.07 -10.67
CA LEU A 92 20.35 -9.31 -11.01
C LEU A 92 20.98 -10.43 -10.17
N VAL A 93 20.62 -10.51 -8.87
CA VAL A 93 21.09 -11.60 -8.00
C VAL A 93 20.51 -12.94 -8.45
N VAL A 94 19.20 -13.00 -8.73
CA VAL A 94 18.54 -14.23 -9.19
C VAL A 94 19.06 -14.69 -10.55
N ALA A 95 19.39 -13.76 -11.45
CA ALA A 95 20.01 -14.05 -12.73
C ALA A 95 21.47 -14.52 -12.60
N GLY A 96 22.10 -14.36 -11.43
CA GLY A 96 23.52 -14.66 -11.21
C GLY A 96 24.45 -13.60 -11.81
N GLU A 97 23.94 -12.43 -12.15
CA GLU A 97 24.68 -11.32 -12.76
C GLU A 97 25.33 -10.40 -11.71
N LYS A 98 24.82 -10.43 -10.47
CA LYS A 98 25.35 -9.69 -9.33
C LYS A 98 25.33 -10.56 -8.07
N ASP A 99 26.32 -10.43 -7.19
CA ASP A 99 26.30 -11.11 -5.90
C ASP A 99 25.43 -10.36 -4.88
N THR A 100 24.92 -11.08 -3.87
CA THR A 100 24.03 -10.50 -2.86
C THR A 100 24.65 -9.33 -2.09
N THR A 101 25.96 -9.36 -1.83
CA THR A 101 26.61 -8.31 -1.02
C THR A 101 26.66 -7.00 -1.79
N THR A 102 27.08 -7.06 -3.05
CA THR A 102 27.10 -5.90 -3.94
C THR A 102 25.68 -5.35 -4.15
N ALA A 103 24.70 -6.22 -4.41
CA ALA A 103 23.32 -5.82 -4.62
C ALA A 103 22.71 -5.07 -3.41
N VAL A 104 22.96 -5.57 -2.20
CA VAL A 104 22.51 -4.92 -0.96
C VAL A 104 23.21 -3.58 -0.74
N SER A 105 24.50 -3.47 -1.08
CA SER A 105 25.25 -2.21 -0.99
C SER A 105 24.70 -1.15 -1.95
N ASP A 106 24.44 -1.53 -3.20
CA ASP A 106 23.91 -0.64 -4.23
C ASP A 106 22.49 -0.17 -3.87
N LEU A 107 21.62 -1.11 -3.48
CA LEU A 107 20.27 -0.80 -2.99
C LEU A 107 20.30 0.21 -1.84
N LYS A 108 21.21 0.01 -0.88
CA LYS A 108 21.33 0.92 0.27
C LYS A 108 21.74 2.31 -0.19
N ALA A 109 22.79 2.43 -0.99
CA ALA A 109 23.28 3.71 -1.48
C ALA A 109 22.19 4.46 -2.27
N LYS A 110 21.45 3.74 -3.12
CA LYS A 110 20.36 4.33 -3.90
C LYS A 110 19.18 4.76 -3.04
N SER A 111 18.82 3.95 -2.04
CA SER A 111 17.74 4.28 -1.10
C SER A 111 18.09 5.52 -0.28
N GLU A 112 19.34 5.65 0.19
CA GLU A 112 19.83 6.83 0.90
C GLU A 112 19.77 8.08 0.01
N GLN A 113 20.23 7.98 -1.24
CA GLN A 113 20.12 9.08 -2.22
C GLN A 113 18.66 9.52 -2.42
N LEU A 114 17.73 8.58 -2.60
CA LEU A 114 16.31 8.89 -2.81
C LEU A 114 15.66 9.56 -1.59
N VAL A 115 16.07 9.17 -0.39
CA VAL A 115 15.62 9.83 0.84
C VAL A 115 16.11 11.26 0.88
N GLU A 116 17.39 11.52 0.54
CA GLU A 116 17.94 12.88 0.52
C GLU A 116 17.29 13.78 -0.55
N GLU A 117 17.06 13.27 -1.76
CA GLU A 117 16.47 14.03 -2.87
C GLU A 117 15.00 14.40 -2.65
N LEU A 118 14.27 13.60 -1.86
CA LEU A 118 12.84 13.74 -1.65
C LEU A 118 12.48 14.27 -0.24
N GLN A 119 13.48 14.71 0.53
CA GLN A 119 13.23 15.45 1.76
C GLN A 119 12.50 16.77 1.43
N PRO A 120 11.42 17.10 2.17
CA PRO A 120 10.66 18.33 1.96
C PRO A 120 11.44 19.60 2.33
#